data_AF-A0A258GH47-F1
#
_entry.id   AF-A0A258GH47-F1
#
_cell.length_a   1.000
_cell.length_b   1.000
_cell.length_c   1.000
_cell.angle_alpha   90.00
_cell.angle_beta   90.00
_cell.angle_gamma   90.00
#
_symmetry.space_group_name_H-M   'P 1'
#
loop_
_entity.id
_entity.type
_entity.pdbx_description
1 polymer ?
#
loop_
_entity_poly.entity_id
_entity_poly.type
_entity_poly.pdbx_seq_one_letter_code
_entity_poly.pdbx_strand_id
1 'polypeptide(L)'
;LADEPLTGGLEPRLGDHHLRTLTITGFPSVTFPGLLDELNRLAFEYRWATRAIMLDKTDATKLLTRIRRQWFAKRKSVAAILKEVMTNEASTLLDSDASNKAADADTALQELGADYAGMAYVTATVTVWDRDPAVAAEKLRLVEKVIQGRDFTVIPEGMNAVEAWLGSLPGHTYANVRQPPISTINLAHLIPLSAVWAGPERDEHFGQPPLLYGRTEGSTPFRFSLHPDGSDVGHTLIVGPTGAGKSVLLALMAMQFRRYENAQVFAFDFGGSIRAAAIACGGDWQDLGGGLSDDSDGGVQLQPLAHIDDPAERAWAAEWLAAILASEGVAVDPQAKEHIWSALGSLASAPPAERTLTGLAVLLQSQQLKQALAPYCIGGPWGRLLDAEAERLGEADMQAFETEGLVGAGSAAAVLSYLFHRIEGRLDGSPTLIIIDEGWLVLDSPDFAAQLREWLK
;
A
#
# COMPACT_ATOMS: atom_id res chain seq x y z
N LEU A 1 -6.83 -16.59 29.62
CA LEU A 1 -6.60 -15.45 30.54
C LEU A 1 -7.77 -15.22 31.49
N ALA A 2 -9.04 -15.32 31.07
CA ALA A 2 -10.20 -15.14 31.96
C ALA A 2 -10.46 -16.34 32.91
N ASP A 3 -9.73 -17.42 32.70
CA ASP A 3 -9.80 -18.75 33.31
C ASP A 3 -8.55 -19.11 34.15
N GLU A 4 -7.61 -18.17 34.26
CA GLU A 4 -6.32 -18.36 34.94
C GLU A 4 -6.35 -17.78 36.37
N PRO A 5 -5.63 -18.38 37.34
CA PRO A 5 -5.56 -17.86 38.70
C PRO A 5 -4.80 -16.52 38.74
N LEU A 6 -5.36 -15.53 39.45
CA LEU A 6 -4.69 -14.26 39.74
C LEU A 6 -3.94 -14.35 41.08
N THR A 7 -2.62 -14.24 41.03
CA THR A 7 -1.77 -14.03 42.20
C THR A 7 -1.55 -12.53 42.39
N GLY A 8 -1.97 -11.98 43.54
CA GLY A 8 -1.80 -10.56 43.86
C GLY A 8 -0.42 -10.21 44.43
N GLY A 9 -0.30 -9.03 45.03
CA GLY A 9 0.93 -8.51 45.62
C GLY A 9 1.56 -7.38 44.79
N LEU A 10 2.82 -7.04 45.10
CA LEU A 10 3.55 -5.96 44.42
C LEU A 10 3.83 -6.26 42.93
N GLU A 11 3.90 -7.54 42.60
CA GLU A 11 4.18 -8.04 41.26
C GLU A 11 3.11 -9.07 40.87
N PRO A 12 1.92 -8.61 40.46
CA PRO A 12 0.80 -9.51 40.19
C PRO A 12 1.09 -10.45 39.01
N ARG A 13 0.50 -11.64 39.07
CA ARG A 13 0.65 -12.67 38.04
C ARG A 13 -0.72 -13.25 37.69
N LEU A 14 -1.00 -13.40 36.40
CA LEU A 14 -2.21 -14.06 35.89
C LEU A 14 -1.81 -15.37 35.20
N GLY A 15 -2.10 -16.52 35.81
CA GLY A 15 -1.53 -17.80 35.40
C GLY A 15 -0.01 -17.75 35.50
N ASP A 16 0.68 -17.96 34.38
CA ASP A 16 2.14 -17.86 34.26
C ASP A 16 2.65 -16.48 33.80
N HIS A 17 1.75 -15.51 33.60
CA HIS A 17 2.11 -14.19 33.06
C HIS A 17 2.31 -13.15 34.17
N HIS A 18 3.53 -12.65 34.31
CA HIS A 18 3.87 -11.54 35.20
C HIS A 18 3.33 -10.23 34.61
N LEU A 19 2.45 -9.57 35.35
CA LEU A 19 1.81 -8.32 34.94
C LEU A 19 2.64 -7.15 35.45
N ARG A 20 2.76 -6.11 34.62
CA ARG A 20 3.35 -4.82 34.99
C ARG A 20 2.45 -3.72 34.47
N THR A 21 1.99 -2.85 35.36
CA THR A 21 1.04 -1.78 35.01
C THR A 21 1.67 -0.43 35.29
N LEU A 22 1.53 0.48 34.33
CA LEU A 22 1.90 1.87 34.41
C LEU A 22 0.61 2.70 34.51
N THR A 23 0.54 3.63 35.47
CA THR A 23 -0.58 4.58 35.57
C THR A 23 -0.12 5.95 35.15
N ILE A 24 -0.89 6.62 34.29
CA ILE A 24 -0.66 8.02 33.93
C ILE A 24 -1.24 8.91 35.02
N THR A 25 -0.40 9.78 35.58
CA THR A 25 -0.77 10.70 36.67
C THR A 25 -0.65 12.16 36.29
N GLY A 26 0.07 12.48 35.22
CA GLY A 26 0.22 13.84 34.70
C GLY A 26 0.17 13.85 33.17
N PHE A 27 -0.32 14.95 32.63
CA PHE A 27 -0.55 15.14 31.20
C PHE A 27 0.32 16.27 30.66
N PRO A 28 0.69 16.24 29.37
CA PRO A 28 1.46 17.30 28.73
C PRO A 28 0.68 18.62 28.69
N SER A 29 1.40 19.72 28.49
CA SER A 29 0.81 21.06 28.36
C SER A 29 0.04 21.26 27.05
N VAL A 30 0.33 20.44 26.03
CA VAL A 30 -0.31 20.47 24.71
C VAL A 30 -0.64 19.04 24.30
N THR A 31 -1.80 18.86 23.66
CA THR A 31 -2.24 17.56 23.13
C THR A 31 -2.63 17.69 21.66
N PHE A 32 -2.45 16.62 20.88
CA PHE A 32 -2.85 16.51 19.48
C PHE A 32 -3.19 15.05 19.13
N PRO A 33 -3.99 14.78 18.08
CA PRO A 33 -4.29 13.41 17.66
C PRO A 33 -3.02 12.61 17.32
N GLY A 34 -2.94 11.35 17.78
CA GLY A 34 -1.77 10.48 17.52
C GLY A 34 -0.55 10.76 18.40
N LEU A 35 -0.71 11.50 19.51
CA LEU A 35 0.36 11.85 20.43
C LEU A 35 1.16 10.63 20.95
N LEU A 36 0.51 9.46 21.04
CA LEU A 36 1.07 8.22 21.54
C LEU A 36 1.32 7.17 20.44
N ASP A 37 1.33 7.54 19.16
CA ASP A 37 1.54 6.63 18.02
C ASP A 37 2.87 5.85 18.10
N GLU A 38 3.86 6.38 18.81
CA GLU A 38 5.15 5.73 19.01
C GLU A 38 5.04 4.43 19.82
N LEU A 39 3.97 4.25 20.60
CA LEU A 39 3.67 2.97 21.24
C LEU A 39 3.49 1.84 20.22
N ASN A 40 2.97 2.15 19.01
CA ASN A 40 2.79 1.17 17.94
C ASN A 40 4.11 0.64 17.37
N ARG A 41 5.25 1.26 17.69
CA ARG A 41 6.59 0.82 17.26
C ARG A 41 7.23 -0.18 18.23
N LEU A 42 6.61 -0.42 19.39
CA LEU A 42 7.10 -1.39 20.36
C LEU A 42 6.86 -2.82 19.84
N ALA A 43 7.90 -3.64 19.86
CA ALA A 43 7.88 -5.02 19.33
C ALA A 43 7.25 -6.03 20.30
N PHE A 44 6.21 -5.62 21.04
CA PHE A 44 5.48 -6.46 21.97
C PHE A 44 4.07 -5.93 22.22
N GLU A 45 3.18 -6.84 22.63
CA GLU A 45 1.80 -6.51 22.98
C GLU A 45 1.73 -5.71 24.29
N TYR A 46 0.81 -4.76 24.33
CA TYR A 46 0.41 -4.04 25.53
C TYR A 46 -1.11 -3.86 25.54
N ARG A 47 -1.68 -3.67 26.74
CA ARG A 47 -3.08 -3.27 26.90
C ARG A 47 -3.13 -1.84 27.39
N TRP A 48 -3.59 -0.93 26.54
CA TRP A 48 -4.00 0.40 26.95
C TRP A 48 -5.44 0.38 27.44
N ALA A 49 -5.72 1.06 28.56
CA ALA A 49 -7.07 1.26 29.05
C ALA A 49 -7.28 2.69 29.52
N THR A 50 -8.26 3.36 28.93
CA THR A 50 -8.77 4.66 29.38
C THR A 50 -10.17 4.48 29.94
N ARG A 51 -10.35 4.84 31.21
CA ARG A 51 -11.67 4.99 31.82
C ARG A 51 -11.97 6.48 31.98
N ALA A 52 -13.10 6.92 31.43
CA ALA A 52 -13.58 8.29 31.54
C ALA A 52 -14.94 8.30 32.26
N ILE A 53 -15.03 9.05 33.36
CA ILE A 53 -16.28 9.35 34.06
C ILE A 53 -16.71 10.75 33.62
N MET A 54 -17.69 10.79 32.72
CA MET A 54 -18.21 12.02 32.14
C MET A 54 -18.96 12.82 33.20
N LEU A 55 -18.68 14.13 33.28
CA LEU A 55 -19.40 15.03 34.16
C LEU A 55 -20.48 15.78 33.39
N ASP A 56 -21.63 15.99 34.03
CA ASP A 56 -22.60 16.95 33.52
C ASP A 56 -22.04 18.39 33.63
N LYS A 57 -22.67 19.33 32.92
CA LYS A 57 -22.24 20.74 32.86
C LYS A 57 -22.22 21.40 34.25
N THR A 58 -23.13 21.01 35.14
CA THR A 58 -23.22 21.57 36.49
C THR A 58 -22.03 21.13 37.34
N ASP A 59 -21.71 19.85 37.34
CA ASP A 59 -20.61 19.29 38.13
C ASP A 59 -19.24 19.66 37.56
N ALA A 60 -19.11 19.69 36.23
CA ALA A 60 -17.94 20.23 35.55
C ALA A 60 -17.69 21.70 35.91
N THR A 61 -18.74 22.54 35.97
CA THR A 61 -18.62 23.96 36.36
C THR A 61 -18.16 24.11 37.81
N LYS A 62 -18.73 23.32 38.73
CA LYS A 62 -18.31 23.33 40.16
C LYS A 62 -16.85 22.91 40.31
N LEU A 63 -16.43 21.89 39.58
CA LEU A 63 -15.07 21.38 39.58
C LEU A 63 -14.07 22.43 39.08
N LEU A 64 -14.28 22.98 37.88
CA LEU A 64 -13.39 23.98 37.29
C LEU A 64 -13.36 25.26 38.15
N THR A 65 -14.49 25.71 38.69
CA THR A 65 -14.54 26.84 39.64
C THR A 65 -13.70 26.56 40.89
N ARG A 66 -13.73 25.33 41.43
CA ARG A 66 -12.90 24.95 42.58
C ARG A 66 -11.42 24.98 42.23
N ILE A 67 -11.04 24.41 41.08
CA ILE A 67 -9.65 24.40 40.58
C ILE A 67 -9.14 25.84 40.38
N ARG A 68 -9.92 26.69 39.71
CA ARG A 68 -9.59 28.12 39.52
C ARG A 68 -9.35 28.83 40.84
N ARG A 69 -10.25 28.65 41.82
CA ARG A 69 -10.12 29.26 43.16
C ARG A 69 -8.85 28.79 43.88
N GLN A 70 -8.53 27.50 43.81
CA GLN A 70 -7.32 26.93 44.42
C GLN A 70 -6.05 27.55 43.82
N TRP A 71 -5.95 27.64 42.50
CA TRP A 71 -4.79 28.25 41.84
C TRP A 71 -4.72 29.77 42.06
N PHE A 72 -5.85 30.46 41.96
CA PHE A 72 -5.93 31.90 42.22
C PHE A 72 -5.44 32.27 43.64
N ALA A 73 -5.79 31.46 44.64
CA ALA A 73 -5.36 31.63 46.03
C ALA A 73 -3.85 31.38 46.22
N LYS A 74 -3.24 30.50 45.42
CA LYS A 74 -1.79 30.23 45.46
C LYS A 74 -0.93 31.33 44.83
N ARG A 75 -1.52 32.24 44.04
CA ARG A 75 -0.78 33.34 43.36
C ARG A 75 -0.11 34.33 44.30
N LYS A 76 -0.60 34.46 45.54
CA LYS A 76 -0.06 35.36 46.56
C LYS A 76 0.29 34.56 47.81
N SER A 77 1.48 34.76 48.36
CA SER A 77 1.84 34.17 49.64
C SER A 77 1.01 34.79 50.77
N VAL A 78 0.71 34.01 51.81
CA VAL A 78 -0.04 34.51 52.99
C VAL A 78 0.63 35.75 53.59
N ALA A 79 1.97 35.80 53.58
CA ALA A 79 2.75 36.94 54.04
C ALA A 79 2.60 38.19 53.12
N ALA A 80 2.50 38.00 51.81
CA ALA A 80 2.29 39.10 50.85
C ALA A 80 0.89 39.71 50.98
N ILE A 81 -0.13 38.88 51.20
CA ILE A 81 -1.51 39.34 51.48
C ILE A 81 -1.54 40.12 52.81
N LEU A 82 -0.89 39.61 53.85
CA LEU A 82 -0.83 40.28 55.16
C LEU A 82 -0.12 41.63 55.07
N LYS A 83 0.98 41.70 54.29
CA LYS A 83 1.73 42.93 54.05
C LYS A 83 0.89 43.97 53.30
N GLU A 84 0.20 43.57 52.24
CA GLU A 84 -0.66 44.45 51.43
C GLU A 84 -1.83 45.05 52.25
N VAL A 85 -2.45 44.26 53.13
CA VAL A 85 -3.50 44.74 54.05
C VAL A 85 -2.94 45.71 55.09
N MET A 86 -1.67 45.55 55.52
CA MET A 86 -1.02 46.42 56.49
C MET A 86 -0.40 47.69 55.88
N THR A 87 0.09 47.63 54.64
CA THR A 87 0.84 48.72 54.00
C THR A 87 0.07 49.43 52.90
N ASN A 88 -1.11 48.95 52.50
CA ASN A 88 -1.92 49.49 51.40
C ASN A 88 -1.16 49.62 50.06
N GLU A 89 -0.07 48.89 49.91
CA GLU A 89 0.77 48.82 48.71
C GLU A 89 0.66 47.43 48.10
N ALA A 90 0.30 47.37 46.82
CA ALA A 90 0.18 46.10 46.10
C ALA A 90 1.54 45.40 46.00
N SER A 91 1.65 44.19 46.56
CA SER A 91 2.90 43.43 46.49
C SER A 91 3.14 42.93 45.06
N THR A 92 4.34 43.14 44.53
CA THR A 92 4.74 42.83 43.13
C THR A 92 5.20 41.39 42.88
N LEU A 93 5.30 40.55 43.91
CA LEU A 93 5.71 39.15 43.78
C LEU A 93 4.48 38.25 43.64
N LEU A 94 4.01 38.10 42.39
CA LEU A 94 2.99 37.13 42.01
C LEU A 94 3.67 35.84 41.53
N ASP A 95 3.15 34.69 41.94
CA ASP A 95 3.52 33.41 41.33
C ASP A 95 2.87 33.33 39.94
N SER A 96 3.71 33.46 38.90
CA SER A 96 3.29 33.49 37.50
C SER A 96 2.70 32.15 37.05
N ASP A 97 3.17 31.01 37.56
CA ASP A 97 2.64 29.69 37.23
C ASP A 97 1.21 29.53 37.79
N ALA A 98 1.02 29.87 39.06
CA ALA A 98 -0.32 29.85 39.66
C ALA A 98 -1.30 30.79 38.94
N SER A 99 -0.80 31.90 38.38
CA SER A 99 -1.61 32.81 37.56
C SER A 99 -2.00 32.20 36.22
N ASN A 100 -1.06 31.54 35.54
CA ASN A 100 -1.34 30.84 34.28
C ASN A 100 -2.35 29.70 34.49
N LYS A 101 -2.19 28.89 35.55
CA LYS A 101 -3.15 27.80 35.86
C LYS A 101 -4.55 28.30 36.20
N ALA A 102 -4.67 29.48 36.81
CA ALA A 102 -5.97 30.10 37.04
C ALA A 102 -6.60 30.55 35.71
N ALA A 103 -5.81 31.11 34.79
CA ALA A 103 -6.26 31.50 33.45
C ALA A 103 -6.66 30.28 32.61
N ASP A 104 -5.91 29.18 32.66
CA ASP A 104 -6.26 27.91 31.99
C ASP A 104 -7.63 27.39 32.47
N ALA A 105 -7.88 27.44 33.79
CA ALA A 105 -9.16 27.05 34.36
C ALA A 105 -10.31 27.99 33.96
N ASP A 106 -10.03 29.28 33.74
CA ASP A 106 -10.99 30.24 33.18
C ASP A 106 -11.31 29.93 31.72
N THR A 107 -10.32 29.63 30.89
CA THR A 107 -10.53 29.18 29.51
C THR A 107 -11.38 27.93 29.45
N ALA A 108 -11.09 26.92 30.29
CA ALA A 108 -11.89 25.70 30.35
C ALA A 108 -13.35 25.96 30.76
N LEU A 109 -13.61 26.94 31.65
CA LEU A 109 -14.98 27.36 32.00
C LEU A 109 -15.69 28.03 30.82
N GLN A 110 -14.98 28.81 30.00
CA GLN A 110 -15.53 29.43 28.81
C GLN A 110 -15.88 28.38 27.74
N GLU A 111 -14.97 27.45 27.47
CA GLU A 111 -15.18 26.34 26.53
C GLU A 111 -16.37 25.45 26.95
N LEU A 112 -16.45 25.11 28.24
CA LEU A 112 -17.60 24.38 28.80
C LEU A 112 -18.89 25.19 28.69
N GLY A 113 -18.83 26.49 28.95
CA GLY A 113 -19.97 27.41 28.84
C GLY A 113 -20.53 27.48 27.42
N ALA A 114 -19.63 27.51 26.43
CA ALA A 114 -19.92 27.56 25.00
C ALA A 114 -20.26 26.18 24.39
N ASP A 115 -20.32 25.11 25.19
CA ASP A 115 -20.57 23.73 24.74
C ASP A 115 -19.53 23.22 23.72
N TYR A 116 -18.31 23.78 23.75
CA TYR A 116 -17.20 23.37 22.89
C TYR A 116 -16.54 22.07 23.38
N ALA A 117 -16.41 21.90 24.69
CA ALA A 117 -15.85 20.70 25.31
C ALA A 117 -16.52 20.38 26.65
N GLY A 118 -16.66 19.09 26.96
CA GLY A 118 -17.06 18.61 28.28
C GLY A 118 -15.86 18.37 29.19
N MET A 119 -16.12 17.95 30.43
CA MET A 119 -15.08 17.51 31.37
C MET A 119 -15.32 16.05 31.78
N ALA A 120 -14.24 15.30 31.97
CA ALA A 120 -14.28 13.95 32.48
C ALA A 120 -13.18 13.72 33.51
N TYR A 121 -13.47 12.90 34.52
CA TYR A 121 -12.44 12.30 35.34
C TYR A 121 -11.85 11.10 34.62
N VAL A 122 -10.54 11.09 34.40
CA VAL A 122 -9.90 10.10 33.55
C VAL A 122 -8.85 9.31 34.31
N THR A 123 -8.83 8.02 34.03
CA THR A 123 -7.82 7.08 34.53
C THR A 123 -7.27 6.34 33.33
N ALA A 124 -5.99 6.50 33.06
CA ALA A 124 -5.30 5.85 31.96
C ALA A 124 -4.19 4.94 32.49
N THR A 125 -4.20 3.69 32.06
CA THR A 125 -3.22 2.69 32.45
C THR A 125 -2.72 1.93 31.23
N VAL A 126 -1.47 1.48 31.29
CA VAL A 126 -0.88 0.58 30.31
C VAL A 126 -0.37 -0.65 31.04
N THR A 127 -0.84 -1.83 30.64
CA THR A 127 -0.37 -3.10 31.19
C THR A 127 0.43 -3.85 30.13
N VAL A 128 1.61 -4.32 30.50
CA VAL A 128 2.39 -5.30 29.74
C VAL A 128 2.53 -6.58 30.53
N TRP A 129 2.87 -7.67 29.84
CA TRP A 129 3.05 -8.96 30.47
C TRP A 129 4.12 -9.80 29.76
N ASP A 130 4.70 -10.74 30.51
CA ASP A 130 5.58 -11.78 29.99
C ASP A 130 5.60 -12.97 30.96
N ARG A 131 6.05 -14.14 30.50
CA ARG A 131 6.30 -15.30 31.38
C ARG A 131 7.58 -15.12 32.18
N ASP A 132 8.55 -14.37 31.67
CA ASP A 132 9.74 -13.97 32.40
C ASP A 132 9.51 -12.60 33.10
N PRO A 133 9.60 -12.53 34.45
CA PRO A 133 9.40 -11.28 35.17
C PRO A 133 10.39 -10.18 34.78
N ALA A 134 11.63 -10.52 34.40
CA ALA A 134 12.63 -9.55 33.96
C ALA A 134 12.25 -8.94 32.60
N VAL A 135 11.73 -9.76 31.68
CA VAL A 135 11.23 -9.30 30.38
C VAL A 135 9.99 -8.42 30.56
N ALA A 136 9.06 -8.79 31.44
CA ALA A 136 7.89 -7.96 31.74
C ALA A 136 8.28 -6.58 32.30
N ALA A 137 9.28 -6.53 33.18
CA ALA A 137 9.81 -5.28 33.72
C ALA A 137 10.48 -4.41 32.64
N GLU A 138 11.24 -5.03 31.73
CA GLU A 138 11.88 -4.31 30.62
C GLU A 138 10.84 -3.77 29.62
N LYS A 139 9.80 -4.54 29.29
CA LYS A 139 8.67 -4.06 28.49
C LYS A 139 8.03 -2.82 29.11
N LEU A 140 7.81 -2.83 30.43
CA LEU A 140 7.23 -1.68 31.14
C LEU A 140 8.13 -0.45 31.05
N ARG A 141 9.44 -0.64 31.23
CA ARG A 141 10.44 0.43 31.13
C ARG A 141 10.46 1.07 29.73
N LEU A 142 10.30 0.27 28.68
CA LEU A 142 10.21 0.78 27.30
C LEU A 142 8.93 1.58 27.07
N VAL A 143 7.78 1.10 27.57
CA VAL A 143 6.51 1.84 27.54
C VAL A 143 6.62 3.16 28.30
N GLU A 144 7.17 3.12 29.53
CA GLU A 144 7.41 4.30 30.36
C GLU A 144 8.25 5.35 29.63
N LYS A 145 9.35 4.93 28.99
CA LYS A 145 10.22 5.82 28.21
C LYS A 145 9.46 6.51 27.07
N VAL A 146 8.63 5.78 26.32
CA VAL A 146 7.84 6.37 25.21
C VAL A 146 6.85 7.39 25.74
N ILE A 147 6.12 7.05 26.80
CA ILE A 147 5.08 7.94 27.38
C ILE A 147 5.72 9.18 28.02
N GLN A 148 6.79 9.05 28.80
CA GLN A 148 7.51 10.19 29.38
C GLN A 148 8.20 11.06 28.31
N GLY A 149 8.62 10.47 27.19
CA GLY A 149 9.15 11.21 26.04
C GLY A 149 8.12 12.14 25.36
N ARG A 150 6.84 12.00 25.72
CA ARG A 150 5.72 12.88 25.30
C ARG A 150 5.21 13.75 26.45
N ASP A 151 6.07 14.03 27.43
CA ASP A 151 5.83 14.90 28.60
C ASP A 151 4.69 14.44 29.55
N PHE A 152 4.32 13.16 29.50
CA PHE A 152 3.44 12.58 30.51
C PHE A 152 4.20 12.24 31.78
N THR A 153 3.50 12.35 32.91
CA THR A 153 3.99 11.79 34.17
C THR A 153 3.30 10.46 34.42
N VAL A 154 4.09 9.45 34.77
CA VAL A 154 3.62 8.08 34.97
C VAL A 154 4.20 7.49 36.24
N ILE A 155 3.51 6.49 36.78
CA ILE A 155 3.96 5.73 37.95
C ILE A 155 3.87 4.24 37.62
N PRO A 156 4.99 3.50 37.70
CA PRO A 156 4.97 2.04 37.74
C PRO A 156 4.25 1.56 38.99
N GLU A 157 3.16 0.82 38.84
CA GLU A 157 2.36 0.36 39.96
C GLU A 157 3.00 -0.85 40.62
N GLY A 158 3.19 -0.76 41.95
CA GLY A 158 3.63 -1.86 42.81
C GLY A 158 2.56 -2.18 43.86
N MET A 159 2.44 -1.36 44.90
CA MET A 159 1.45 -1.57 45.98
C MET A 159 0.01 -1.64 45.48
N ASN A 160 -0.34 -0.88 44.43
CA ASN A 160 -1.67 -0.88 43.82
C ASN A 160 -1.70 -1.62 42.47
N ALA A 161 -0.74 -2.50 42.20
CA ALA A 161 -0.61 -3.14 40.88
C ALA A 161 -1.83 -3.99 40.53
N VAL A 162 -2.41 -4.69 41.52
CA VAL A 162 -3.63 -5.48 41.34
C VAL A 162 -4.81 -4.55 41.02
N GLU A 163 -4.99 -3.47 41.79
CA GLU A 163 -6.07 -2.51 41.60
C GLU A 163 -5.94 -1.78 40.27
N ALA A 164 -4.74 -1.37 39.88
CA ALA A 164 -4.50 -0.72 38.59
C ALA A 164 -4.85 -1.66 37.42
N TRP A 165 -4.47 -2.94 37.52
CA TRP A 165 -4.84 -3.93 36.52
C TRP A 165 -6.36 -4.21 36.51
N LEU A 166 -6.99 -4.43 37.67
CA LEU A 166 -8.44 -4.63 37.75
C LEU A 166 -9.22 -3.41 37.23
N GLY A 167 -8.73 -2.20 37.50
CA GLY A 167 -9.32 -0.94 37.04
C GLY A 167 -9.35 -0.78 35.52
N SER A 168 -8.48 -1.50 34.82
CA SER A 168 -8.46 -1.57 33.36
C SER A 168 -9.40 -2.62 32.76
N LEU A 169 -10.04 -3.46 33.59
CA LEU A 169 -11.03 -4.43 33.13
C LEU A 169 -12.43 -3.80 33.06
N PRO A 170 -13.18 -4.01 31.97
CA PRO A 170 -14.58 -3.60 31.89
C PRO A 170 -15.40 -4.18 33.06
N GLY A 171 -16.28 -3.36 33.64
CA GLY A 171 -17.16 -3.77 34.76
C GLY A 171 -16.55 -3.58 36.16
N HIS A 172 -15.24 -3.40 36.31
CA HIS A 172 -14.63 -3.11 37.61
C HIS A 172 -14.76 -1.62 37.98
N THR A 173 -15.78 -1.30 38.78
CA THR A 173 -16.14 0.09 39.09
C THR A 173 -15.28 0.72 40.19
N TYR A 174 -14.74 -0.08 41.13
CA TYR A 174 -14.11 0.41 42.37
C TYR A 174 -12.60 0.64 42.30
N ALA A 175 -11.89 -0.09 41.43
CA ALA A 175 -10.43 -0.03 41.34
C ALA A 175 -9.99 1.19 40.50
N ASN A 176 -10.32 2.38 40.98
CA ASN A 176 -10.04 3.65 40.31
C ASN A 176 -9.66 4.72 41.35
N VAL A 177 -8.37 4.82 41.64
CA VAL A 177 -7.84 5.67 42.71
C VAL A 177 -7.49 7.08 42.23
N ARG A 178 -6.91 7.21 41.02
CA ARG A 178 -6.43 8.49 40.48
C ARG A 178 -7.30 8.91 39.30
N GLN A 179 -7.96 10.05 39.48
CA GLN A 179 -8.99 10.59 38.58
C GLN A 179 -8.71 12.07 38.27
N PRO A 180 -7.58 12.41 37.61
CA PRO A 180 -7.37 13.76 37.14
C PRO A 180 -8.48 14.20 36.17
N PRO A 181 -8.97 15.44 36.29
CA PRO A 181 -9.96 15.95 35.35
C PRO A 181 -9.31 16.50 34.09
N ILE A 182 -9.85 16.11 32.93
CA ILE A 182 -9.43 16.62 31.62
C ILE A 182 -10.65 16.96 30.76
N SER A 183 -10.45 17.80 29.74
CA SER A 183 -11.50 18.07 28.76
C SER A 183 -11.72 16.87 27.84
N THR A 184 -12.90 16.79 27.22
CA THR A 184 -13.22 15.72 26.26
C THR A 184 -12.35 15.78 25.00
N ILE A 185 -11.89 16.97 24.61
CA ILE A 185 -10.94 17.15 23.50
C ILE A 185 -9.58 16.55 23.85
N ASN A 186 -9.06 16.87 25.03
CA ASN A 186 -7.81 16.29 25.49
C ASN A 186 -7.96 14.76 25.61
N LEU A 187 -9.07 14.26 26.14
CA LEU A 187 -9.34 12.82 26.17
C LEU A 187 -9.27 12.19 24.77
N ALA A 188 -9.86 12.81 23.75
CA ALA A 188 -9.82 12.29 22.38
C ALA A 188 -8.38 12.23 21.81
N HIS A 189 -7.53 13.19 22.14
CA HIS A 189 -6.11 13.19 21.72
C HIS A 189 -5.27 12.12 22.42
N LEU A 190 -5.66 11.71 23.63
CA LEU A 190 -4.89 10.82 24.49
C LEU A 190 -5.15 9.33 24.26
N ILE A 191 -6.29 8.96 23.67
CA ILE A 191 -6.61 7.55 23.43
C ILE A 191 -5.85 7.08 22.18
N PRO A 192 -4.99 6.05 22.27
CA PRO A 192 -4.27 5.51 21.12
C PRO A 192 -5.23 4.66 20.27
N LEU A 193 -5.90 5.31 19.30
CA LEU A 193 -6.88 4.68 18.40
C LEU A 193 -6.30 4.29 17.03
N SER A 194 -5.08 4.69 16.75
CA SER A 194 -4.33 4.41 15.53
C SER A 194 -3.42 3.20 15.72
N ALA A 195 -3.27 2.40 14.67
CA ALA A 195 -2.28 1.34 14.58
C ALA A 195 -1.69 1.31 13.17
N VAL A 196 -0.47 0.78 13.03
CA VAL A 196 0.12 0.53 11.71
C VAL A 196 -0.73 -0.55 11.02
N TRP A 197 -1.32 -0.21 9.88
CA TRP A 197 -2.05 -1.19 9.08
C TRP A 197 -1.05 -2.20 8.49
N ALA A 198 -1.18 -3.46 8.90
CA ALA A 198 -0.24 -4.51 8.57
C ALA A 198 -0.54 -5.19 7.22
N GLY A 199 -1.49 -4.66 6.45
CA GLY A 199 -2.05 -5.31 5.27
C GLY A 199 -2.89 -6.56 5.60
N PRO A 200 -3.54 -7.15 4.59
CA PRO A 200 -4.30 -8.39 4.76
C PRO A 200 -3.35 -9.56 5.11
N GLU A 201 -3.83 -10.52 5.91
CA GLU A 201 -3.00 -11.67 6.32
C GLU A 201 -2.64 -12.60 5.16
N ARG A 202 -3.43 -12.57 4.09
CA ARG A 202 -3.36 -13.42 2.89
C ARG A 202 -3.84 -12.63 1.66
N ASP A 203 -3.58 -13.15 0.48
CA ASP A 203 -4.29 -12.75 -0.73
C ASP A 203 -5.62 -13.50 -0.75
N GLU A 204 -6.76 -12.80 -0.60
CA GLU A 204 -8.07 -13.44 -0.46
C GLU A 204 -8.51 -14.14 -1.74
N HIS A 205 -8.18 -13.58 -2.91
CA HIS A 205 -8.54 -14.15 -4.20
C HIS A 205 -7.86 -15.50 -4.42
N PHE A 206 -6.56 -15.59 -4.14
CA PHE A 206 -5.84 -16.86 -4.25
C PHE A 206 -6.03 -17.77 -3.02
N GLY A 207 -6.43 -17.23 -1.87
CA GLY A 207 -6.44 -17.95 -0.59
C GLY A 207 -5.04 -18.31 -0.07
N GLN A 208 -4.00 -17.64 -0.59
CA GLN A 208 -2.57 -17.95 -0.36
C GLN A 208 -1.86 -16.86 0.45
N PRO A 209 -0.63 -17.07 0.94
CA PRO A 209 0.15 -16.03 1.60
C PRO A 209 0.29 -14.75 0.74
N PRO A 210 0.47 -13.57 1.36
CA PRO A 210 0.64 -12.32 0.64
C PRO A 210 1.87 -12.36 -0.30
N LEU A 211 1.84 -11.54 -1.34
CA LEU A 211 2.89 -11.49 -2.36
C LEU A 211 4.26 -11.21 -1.74
N LEU A 212 4.36 -10.21 -0.87
CA LEU A 212 5.60 -9.88 -0.18
C LEU A 212 5.37 -9.23 1.18
N TYR A 213 6.43 -9.21 1.98
CA TYR A 213 6.47 -8.49 3.25
C TYR A 213 7.34 -7.25 3.10
N GLY A 214 6.73 -6.08 3.33
CA GLY A 214 7.40 -4.80 3.42
C GLY A 214 7.76 -4.45 4.86
N ARG A 215 8.84 -3.70 5.03
CA ARG A 215 9.20 -3.12 6.33
C ARG A 215 8.44 -1.80 6.50
N THR A 216 7.64 -1.67 7.57
CA THR A 216 7.06 -0.39 7.97
C THR A 216 8.01 0.35 8.91
N GLU A 217 7.60 1.55 9.33
CA GLU A 217 8.12 2.14 10.56
C GLU A 217 7.74 1.26 11.76
N GLY A 218 8.73 0.91 12.58
CA GLY A 218 8.53 0.06 13.77
C GLY A 218 8.70 -1.43 13.50
N SER A 219 7.89 -2.24 14.18
CA SER A 219 8.00 -3.69 14.25
C SER A 219 6.89 -4.47 13.54
N THR A 220 5.90 -3.78 12.98
CA THR A 220 4.77 -4.40 12.29
C THR A 220 5.11 -4.64 10.82
N PRO A 221 5.27 -5.87 10.33
CA PRO A 221 5.51 -6.08 8.90
C PRO A 221 4.26 -5.70 8.09
N PHE A 222 4.45 -5.04 6.95
CA PHE A 222 3.38 -4.80 5.98
C PHE A 222 3.26 -5.99 5.05
N ARG A 223 2.06 -6.57 4.95
CA ARG A 223 1.73 -7.66 4.04
C ARG A 223 1.13 -7.07 2.79
N PHE A 224 1.83 -7.22 1.67
CA PHE A 224 1.33 -6.71 0.39
C PHE A 224 0.68 -7.84 -0.41
N SER A 225 -0.61 -7.68 -0.69
CA SER A 225 -1.39 -8.51 -1.61
C SER A 225 -1.82 -7.66 -2.81
N LEU A 226 -1.93 -8.28 -3.98
CA LEU A 226 -2.29 -7.56 -5.21
C LEU A 226 -3.79 -7.30 -5.30
N HIS A 227 -4.60 -8.25 -4.83
CA HIS A 227 -6.05 -8.21 -4.93
C HIS A 227 -6.64 -7.42 -3.75
N PRO A 228 -7.42 -6.35 -4.02
CA PRO A 228 -8.26 -5.73 -3.02
C PRO A 228 -9.32 -6.70 -2.47
N ASP A 229 -9.78 -6.47 -1.25
CA ASP A 229 -10.83 -7.27 -0.61
C ASP A 229 -12.06 -7.40 -1.53
N GLY A 230 -12.44 -8.65 -1.85
CA GLY A 230 -13.58 -8.96 -2.72
C GLY A 230 -13.36 -8.74 -4.22
N SER A 231 -12.13 -8.48 -4.69
CA SER A 231 -11.78 -8.36 -6.10
C SER A 231 -10.98 -9.58 -6.58
N ASP A 232 -11.24 -10.03 -7.80
CA ASP A 232 -10.42 -11.00 -8.53
C ASP A 232 -9.36 -10.35 -9.45
N VAL A 233 -9.39 -9.02 -9.56
CA VAL A 233 -8.43 -8.24 -10.34
C VAL A 233 -7.57 -7.36 -9.43
N GLY A 234 -6.25 -7.39 -9.65
CA GLY A 234 -5.23 -6.72 -8.83
C GLY A 234 -4.40 -5.65 -9.56
N HIS A 235 -5.02 -4.83 -10.43
CA HIS A 235 -4.29 -3.78 -11.16
C HIS A 235 -3.51 -2.85 -10.22
N THR A 236 -2.22 -2.68 -10.48
CA THR A 236 -1.30 -1.94 -9.62
C THR A 236 -0.50 -0.93 -10.44
N LEU A 237 -0.41 0.32 -9.94
CA LEU A 237 0.41 1.38 -10.52
C LEU A 237 1.58 1.71 -9.59
N ILE A 238 2.81 1.64 -10.11
CA ILE A 238 4.03 1.95 -9.36
C ILE A 238 4.63 3.24 -9.92
N VAL A 239 4.74 4.27 -9.10
CA VAL A 239 5.27 5.59 -9.48
C VAL A 239 6.46 5.95 -8.61
N GLY A 240 7.51 6.46 -9.23
CA GLY A 240 8.70 6.92 -8.52
C GLY A 240 9.76 7.48 -9.48
N PRO A 241 10.68 8.34 -9.00
CA PRO A 241 11.72 8.90 -9.83
C PRO A 241 12.68 7.82 -10.33
N THR A 242 13.47 8.15 -11.36
CA THR A 242 14.55 7.28 -11.86
C THR A 242 15.51 6.93 -10.72
N GLY A 243 15.90 5.66 -10.62
CA GLY A 243 16.78 5.18 -9.55
C GLY A 243 16.10 4.90 -8.20
N ALA A 244 14.78 5.09 -8.06
CA ALA A 244 14.05 4.78 -6.83
C ALA A 244 13.85 3.27 -6.57
N GLY A 245 14.28 2.40 -7.50
CA GLY A 245 14.13 0.94 -7.38
C GLY A 245 12.82 0.37 -7.93
N LYS A 246 12.13 1.07 -8.85
CA LYS A 246 10.89 0.58 -9.50
C LYS A 246 11.09 -0.78 -10.16
N SER A 247 12.07 -0.92 -11.04
CA SER A 247 12.34 -2.18 -11.75
C SER A 247 12.80 -3.29 -10.81
N VAL A 248 13.49 -2.95 -9.71
CA VAL A 248 13.83 -3.92 -8.64
C VAL A 248 12.57 -4.43 -7.96
N LEU A 249 11.60 -3.55 -7.67
CA LEU A 249 10.31 -3.94 -7.10
C LEU A 249 9.51 -4.81 -8.08
N LEU A 250 9.45 -4.46 -9.38
CA LEU A 250 8.78 -5.26 -10.41
C LEU A 250 9.38 -6.67 -10.52
N ALA A 251 10.71 -6.77 -10.60
CA ALA A 251 11.40 -8.06 -10.62
C ALA A 251 11.14 -8.88 -9.35
N LEU A 252 11.15 -8.25 -8.18
CA LEU A 252 10.79 -8.90 -6.92
C LEU A 252 9.36 -9.42 -6.95
N MET A 253 8.40 -8.61 -7.40
CA MET A 253 7.00 -9.00 -7.51
C MET A 253 6.84 -10.20 -8.46
N ALA A 254 7.47 -10.18 -9.63
CA ALA A 254 7.49 -11.30 -10.57
C ALA A 254 8.00 -12.60 -9.94
N MET A 255 9.15 -12.55 -9.27
CA MET A 255 9.73 -13.72 -8.60
C MET A 255 8.84 -14.24 -7.46
N GLN A 256 8.22 -13.34 -6.68
CA GLN A 256 7.32 -13.76 -5.59
C GLN A 256 6.00 -14.35 -6.11
N PHE A 257 5.51 -13.85 -7.24
CA PHE A 257 4.25 -14.29 -7.85
C PHE A 257 4.33 -15.75 -8.32
N ARG A 258 5.50 -16.20 -8.76
CA ARG A 258 5.79 -17.59 -9.15
C ARG A 258 5.58 -18.63 -8.05
N ARG A 259 5.36 -18.21 -6.79
CA ARG A 259 5.02 -19.11 -5.68
C ARG A 259 3.55 -19.57 -5.73
N TYR A 260 2.69 -18.87 -6.46
CA TYR A 260 1.31 -19.32 -6.67
C TYR A 260 1.28 -20.47 -7.69
N GLU A 261 0.39 -21.43 -7.46
CA GLU A 261 0.29 -22.64 -8.28
C GLU A 261 -0.08 -22.27 -9.73
N ASN A 262 0.62 -22.87 -10.70
CA ASN A 262 0.47 -22.60 -12.14
C ASN A 262 0.63 -21.13 -12.55
N ALA A 263 1.31 -20.31 -11.74
CA ALA A 263 1.43 -18.88 -12.00
C ALA A 263 2.24 -18.57 -13.26
N GLN A 264 1.69 -17.70 -14.09
CA GLN A 264 2.32 -17.18 -15.29
C GLN A 264 2.70 -15.70 -15.11
N VAL A 265 3.81 -15.29 -15.71
CA VAL A 265 4.34 -13.92 -15.67
C VAL A 265 4.75 -13.51 -17.07
N PHE A 266 4.18 -12.41 -17.56
CA PHE A 266 4.57 -11.78 -18.83
C PHE A 266 5.05 -10.37 -18.54
N ALA A 267 6.32 -10.09 -18.82
CA ALA A 267 6.94 -8.80 -18.53
C ALA A 267 7.38 -8.11 -19.81
N PHE A 268 6.82 -6.94 -20.09
CA PHE A 268 7.32 -5.99 -21.08
C PHE A 268 8.33 -5.09 -20.38
N ASP A 269 9.60 -5.42 -20.54
CA ASP A 269 10.74 -4.80 -19.88
C ASP A 269 11.34 -3.71 -20.77
N PHE A 270 11.87 -2.66 -20.13
CA PHE A 270 12.59 -1.58 -20.80
C PHE A 270 14.00 -1.50 -20.23
N GLY A 271 15.01 -1.79 -21.04
CA GLY A 271 16.42 -1.71 -20.66
C GLY A 271 16.95 -2.96 -19.95
N GLY A 272 16.27 -4.10 -20.07
CA GLY A 272 16.75 -5.43 -19.65
C GLY A 272 16.79 -5.63 -18.15
N SER A 273 16.04 -4.83 -17.39
CA SER A 273 16.05 -4.80 -15.94
C SER A 273 15.60 -6.11 -15.28
N ILE A 274 14.64 -6.82 -15.89
CA ILE A 274 14.07 -8.06 -15.36
C ILE A 274 14.81 -9.31 -15.86
N ARG A 275 15.69 -9.18 -16.86
CA ARG A 275 16.40 -10.29 -17.52
C ARG A 275 17.01 -11.28 -16.55
N ALA A 276 17.73 -10.79 -15.54
CA ALA A 276 18.39 -11.64 -14.56
C ALA A 276 17.38 -12.46 -13.74
N ALA A 277 16.25 -11.86 -13.35
CA ALA A 277 15.19 -12.53 -12.62
C ALA A 277 14.49 -13.59 -13.51
N ALA A 278 14.18 -13.24 -14.77
CA ALA A 278 13.58 -14.17 -15.72
C ALA A 278 14.43 -15.44 -15.90
N ILE A 279 15.72 -15.26 -16.22
CA ILE A 279 16.65 -16.39 -16.42
C ILE A 279 16.81 -17.20 -15.12
N ALA A 280 16.96 -16.55 -13.97
CA ALA A 280 17.12 -17.23 -12.69
C ALA A 280 15.88 -18.05 -12.29
N CYS A 281 14.69 -17.64 -12.73
CA CYS A 281 13.43 -18.36 -12.55
C CYS A 281 13.16 -19.43 -13.62
N GLY A 282 14.11 -19.68 -14.53
CA GLY A 282 13.94 -20.63 -15.64
C GLY A 282 12.95 -20.14 -16.70
N GLY A 283 12.74 -18.82 -16.78
CA GLY A 283 11.92 -18.18 -17.79
C GLY A 283 12.68 -17.84 -19.07
N ASP A 284 11.91 -17.43 -20.08
CA ASP A 284 12.43 -16.98 -21.37
C ASP A 284 12.64 -15.46 -21.36
N TRP A 285 13.77 -15.01 -21.88
CA TRP A 285 14.03 -13.60 -22.13
C TRP A 285 14.21 -13.38 -23.63
N GLN A 286 13.39 -12.50 -24.19
CA GLN A 286 13.19 -12.31 -25.62
C GLN A 286 13.57 -10.89 -26.01
N ASP A 287 14.60 -10.75 -26.85
CA ASP A 287 15.04 -9.45 -27.37
C ASP A 287 14.27 -9.09 -28.64
N LEU A 288 13.32 -8.15 -28.52
CA LEU A 288 12.53 -7.69 -29.67
C LEU A 288 13.30 -6.71 -30.56
N GLY A 289 14.33 -6.05 -30.02
CA GLY A 289 15.19 -5.12 -30.75
C GLY A 289 16.28 -5.82 -31.56
N GLY A 290 16.83 -6.91 -31.02
CA GLY A 290 17.91 -7.69 -31.65
C GLY A 290 17.54 -8.25 -33.03
N GLY A 291 16.27 -8.58 -33.25
CA GLY A 291 15.74 -9.04 -34.54
C GLY A 291 15.78 -7.99 -35.66
N LEU A 292 16.02 -6.71 -35.33
CA LEU A 292 16.19 -5.61 -36.28
C LEU A 292 17.64 -5.46 -36.78
N SER A 293 18.60 -6.17 -36.17
CA SER A 293 20.02 -6.13 -36.53
C SER A 293 20.45 -7.37 -37.34
N ASP A 294 21.39 -7.20 -38.28
CA ASP A 294 21.73 -8.24 -39.27
C ASP A 294 22.41 -9.51 -38.68
N ASP A 295 22.92 -9.46 -37.45
CA ASP A 295 23.91 -10.42 -36.91
C ASP A 295 23.38 -11.45 -35.86
N SER A 296 22.09 -11.51 -35.57
CA SER A 296 21.56 -12.45 -34.54
C SER A 296 20.93 -13.72 -35.11
N ASP A 297 21.73 -14.79 -35.22
CA ASP A 297 21.23 -16.15 -35.41
C ASP A 297 20.50 -16.60 -34.13
N GLY A 298 19.17 -16.45 -34.10
CA GLY A 298 18.32 -16.88 -32.97
C GLY A 298 17.36 -15.84 -32.39
N GLY A 299 17.13 -14.70 -33.06
CA GLY A 299 16.17 -13.68 -32.61
C GLY A 299 14.70 -14.14 -32.61
N VAL A 300 13.84 -13.34 -31.96
CA VAL A 300 12.38 -13.55 -31.91
C VAL A 300 11.81 -13.55 -33.32
N GLN A 301 11.00 -14.57 -33.62
CA GLN A 301 10.31 -14.71 -34.89
C GLN A 301 8.82 -14.89 -34.62
N LEU A 302 7.98 -14.01 -35.13
CA LEU A 302 6.55 -14.02 -34.94
C LEU A 302 5.88 -14.41 -36.26
N GLN A 303 4.82 -15.21 -36.15
CA GLN A 303 4.03 -15.64 -37.31
C GLN A 303 2.54 -15.37 -37.07
N PRO A 304 2.09 -14.10 -37.18
CA PRO A 304 0.72 -13.72 -36.85
C PRO A 304 -0.35 -14.39 -37.70
N LEU A 305 0.00 -14.86 -38.90
CA LEU A 305 -0.94 -15.46 -39.83
C LEU A 305 -0.93 -17.00 -39.80
N ALA A 306 -0.22 -17.64 -38.87
CA ALA A 306 -0.08 -19.11 -38.82
C ALA A 306 -1.43 -19.84 -38.77
N HIS A 307 -2.39 -19.31 -38.03
CA HIS A 307 -3.64 -19.99 -37.64
C HIS A 307 -4.90 -19.38 -38.28
N ILE A 308 -4.76 -18.62 -39.38
CA ILE A 308 -5.91 -17.97 -40.06
C ILE A 308 -6.88 -18.94 -40.75
N ASP A 309 -6.65 -20.25 -40.65
CA ASP A 309 -7.65 -21.27 -40.97
C ASP A 309 -8.78 -21.30 -39.93
N ASP A 310 -8.52 -20.89 -38.69
CA ASP A 310 -9.55 -20.59 -37.70
C ASP A 310 -10.26 -19.26 -38.07
N PRO A 311 -11.60 -19.26 -38.23
CA PRO A 311 -12.36 -18.04 -38.48
C PRO A 311 -12.14 -16.91 -37.45
N ALA A 312 -11.92 -17.24 -36.17
CA ALA A 312 -11.70 -16.26 -35.11
C ALA A 312 -10.34 -15.58 -35.26
N GLU A 313 -9.27 -16.37 -35.42
CA GLU A 313 -7.91 -15.87 -35.69
C GLU A 313 -7.86 -15.05 -36.98
N ARG A 314 -8.61 -15.46 -38.01
CA ARG A 314 -8.69 -14.70 -39.26
C ARG A 314 -9.39 -13.36 -39.09
N ALA A 315 -10.44 -13.30 -38.27
CA ALA A 315 -11.13 -12.03 -37.97
C ALA A 315 -10.21 -11.08 -37.21
N TRP A 316 -9.52 -11.58 -36.18
CA TRP A 316 -8.51 -10.83 -35.44
C TRP A 316 -7.39 -10.32 -36.38
N ALA A 317 -6.83 -11.20 -37.22
CA ALA A 317 -5.78 -10.82 -38.16
C ALA A 317 -6.23 -9.75 -39.15
N ALA A 318 -7.50 -9.77 -39.59
CA ALA A 318 -8.05 -8.75 -40.48
C ALA A 318 -8.11 -7.37 -39.81
N GLU A 319 -8.49 -7.31 -38.53
CA GLU A 319 -8.52 -6.07 -37.75
C GLU A 319 -7.11 -5.57 -37.43
N TRP A 320 -6.20 -6.47 -37.06
CA TRP A 320 -4.79 -6.17 -36.83
C TRP A 320 -4.10 -5.60 -38.08
N LEU A 321 -4.32 -6.21 -39.25
CA LEU A 321 -3.82 -5.71 -40.54
C LEU A 321 -4.43 -4.34 -40.90
N ALA A 322 -5.72 -4.14 -40.63
CA ALA A 322 -6.37 -2.85 -40.82
C ALA A 322 -5.72 -1.76 -39.96
N ALA A 323 -5.38 -2.05 -38.71
CA ALA A 323 -4.68 -1.11 -37.83
C ALA A 323 -3.29 -0.76 -38.37
N ILE A 324 -2.51 -1.76 -38.83
CA ILE A 324 -1.21 -1.54 -39.48
C ILE A 324 -1.33 -0.63 -40.71
N LEU A 325 -2.31 -0.93 -41.58
CA LEU A 325 -2.53 -0.13 -42.79
C LEU A 325 -2.94 1.30 -42.47
N ALA A 326 -3.75 1.50 -41.43
CA ALA A 326 -4.14 2.82 -40.95
C ALA A 326 -2.94 3.61 -40.40
N SER A 327 -2.04 2.97 -39.65
CA SER A 327 -0.82 3.62 -39.14
C SER A 327 0.14 4.02 -40.26
N GLU A 328 0.16 3.29 -41.37
CA GLU A 328 0.90 3.66 -42.60
C GLU A 328 0.17 4.73 -43.45
N GLY A 329 -0.93 5.29 -42.94
CA GLY A 329 -1.68 6.39 -43.57
C GLY A 329 -2.64 5.95 -44.68
N VAL A 330 -2.96 4.66 -44.79
CA VAL A 330 -3.95 4.16 -45.73
C VAL A 330 -5.34 4.19 -45.12
N ALA A 331 -6.31 4.78 -45.83
CA ALA A 331 -7.70 4.75 -45.43
C ALA A 331 -8.28 3.33 -45.57
N VAL A 332 -8.73 2.73 -44.46
CA VAL A 332 -9.34 1.40 -44.45
C VAL A 332 -10.85 1.50 -44.65
N ASP A 333 -11.26 1.61 -45.91
CA ASP A 333 -12.66 1.64 -46.33
C ASP A 333 -13.25 0.22 -46.53
N PRO A 334 -14.55 0.06 -46.85
CA PRO A 334 -15.14 -1.26 -47.08
C PRO A 334 -14.47 -2.07 -48.19
N GLN A 335 -13.91 -1.41 -49.21
CA GLN A 335 -13.21 -2.09 -50.30
C GLN A 335 -11.86 -2.64 -49.82
N ALA A 336 -11.10 -1.86 -49.05
CA ALA A 336 -9.87 -2.31 -48.42
C ALA A 336 -10.12 -3.51 -47.49
N LYS A 337 -11.19 -3.47 -46.69
CA LYS A 337 -11.59 -4.58 -45.81
C LYS A 337 -11.91 -5.85 -46.60
N GLU A 338 -12.64 -5.74 -47.71
CA GLU A 338 -12.94 -6.89 -48.58
C GLU A 338 -11.66 -7.47 -49.20
N HIS A 339 -10.72 -6.61 -49.65
CA HIS A 339 -9.44 -7.06 -50.18
C HIS A 339 -8.60 -7.81 -49.14
N ILE A 340 -8.55 -7.33 -47.90
CA ILE A 340 -7.86 -7.99 -46.78
C ILE A 340 -8.52 -9.35 -46.49
N TRP A 341 -9.84 -9.38 -46.33
CA TRP A 341 -10.59 -10.59 -46.00
C TRP A 341 -10.45 -11.67 -47.08
N SER A 342 -10.59 -11.28 -48.35
CA SER A 342 -10.43 -12.19 -49.49
C SER A 342 -9.01 -12.75 -49.61
N ALA A 343 -7.99 -11.92 -49.38
CA ALA A 343 -6.59 -12.35 -49.39
C ALA A 343 -6.27 -13.30 -48.22
N LEU A 344 -6.73 -13.00 -47.01
CA LEU A 344 -6.61 -13.88 -45.84
C LEU A 344 -7.33 -15.21 -46.06
N GLY A 345 -8.55 -15.19 -46.60
CA GLY A 345 -9.31 -16.39 -46.91
C GLY A 345 -8.61 -17.29 -47.94
N SER A 346 -7.94 -16.68 -48.93
CA SER A 346 -7.12 -17.40 -49.90
C SER A 346 -5.86 -17.97 -49.25
N LEU A 347 -5.15 -17.16 -48.45
CA LEU A 347 -3.92 -17.55 -47.76
C LEU A 347 -4.13 -18.69 -46.76
N ALA A 348 -5.29 -18.75 -46.10
CA ALA A 348 -5.64 -19.81 -45.16
C ALA A 348 -5.58 -21.23 -45.78
N SER A 349 -5.76 -21.33 -47.10
CA SER A 349 -5.64 -22.60 -47.83
C SER A 349 -4.20 -23.04 -48.09
N ALA A 350 -3.22 -22.15 -47.92
CA ALA A 350 -1.81 -22.45 -48.08
C ALA A 350 -1.25 -23.22 -46.85
N PRO A 351 -0.15 -23.97 -47.01
CA PRO A 351 0.58 -24.58 -45.90
C PRO A 351 0.95 -23.54 -44.83
N PRO A 352 0.98 -23.88 -43.52
CA PRO A 352 1.29 -22.94 -42.45
C PRO A 352 2.56 -22.11 -42.67
N ALA A 353 3.63 -22.72 -43.17
CA ALA A 353 4.89 -22.03 -43.45
C ALA A 353 4.79 -20.91 -44.50
N GLU A 354 3.78 -20.95 -45.37
CA GLU A 354 3.53 -19.93 -46.39
C GLU A 354 2.55 -18.85 -45.92
N ARG A 355 1.92 -19.04 -44.75
CA ARG A 355 0.98 -18.07 -44.16
C ARG A 355 1.74 -16.95 -43.48
N THR A 356 2.29 -16.07 -44.30
CA THR A 356 3.17 -14.96 -43.91
C THR A 356 2.63 -13.64 -44.46
N LEU A 357 3.08 -12.49 -43.96
CA LEU A 357 2.76 -11.16 -44.52
C LEU A 357 3.24 -11.03 -45.97
N THR A 358 4.40 -11.60 -46.32
CA THR A 358 4.84 -11.70 -47.72
C THR A 358 3.87 -12.53 -48.54
N GLY A 359 3.42 -13.69 -48.03
CA GLY A 359 2.41 -14.52 -48.68
C GLY A 359 1.09 -13.77 -48.91
N LEU A 360 0.65 -13.00 -47.90
CA LEU A 360 -0.52 -12.14 -48.00
C LEU A 360 -0.35 -11.04 -49.06
N ALA A 361 0.81 -10.37 -49.10
CA ALA A 361 1.11 -9.30 -50.04
C ALA A 361 1.03 -9.77 -51.51
N VAL A 362 1.38 -11.03 -51.79
CA VAL A 362 1.21 -11.62 -53.12
C VAL A 362 -0.28 -11.68 -53.51
N LEU A 363 -1.15 -12.11 -52.58
CA LEU A 363 -2.58 -12.35 -52.81
C LEU A 363 -3.44 -11.08 -52.77
N LEU A 364 -2.95 -9.99 -52.15
CA LEU A 364 -3.66 -8.72 -52.13
C LEU A 364 -3.91 -8.20 -53.56
N GLN A 365 -5.09 -7.63 -53.81
CA GLN A 365 -5.44 -7.11 -55.13
C GLN A 365 -5.19 -5.60 -55.27
N SER A 366 -5.01 -4.88 -54.15
CA SER A 366 -4.74 -3.44 -54.14
C SER A 366 -3.25 -3.14 -54.04
N GLN A 367 -2.71 -2.42 -55.03
CA GLN A 367 -1.31 -2.01 -55.04
C GLN A 367 -0.96 -1.07 -53.88
N GLN A 368 -1.91 -0.23 -53.45
CA GLN A 368 -1.72 0.68 -52.32
C GLN A 368 -1.54 -0.12 -51.01
N LEU A 369 -2.36 -1.15 -50.80
CA LEU A 369 -2.24 -2.03 -49.61
C LEU A 369 -0.92 -2.80 -49.61
N LYS A 370 -0.47 -3.28 -50.78
CA LYS A 370 0.85 -3.95 -50.91
C LYS A 370 2.00 -3.03 -50.54
N GLN A 371 1.97 -1.79 -51.02
CA GLN A 371 3.03 -0.81 -50.72
C GLN A 371 3.07 -0.47 -49.24
N ALA A 372 1.91 -0.33 -48.60
CA ALA A 372 1.82 -0.07 -47.16
C ALA A 372 2.28 -1.27 -46.30
N LEU A 373 2.04 -2.51 -46.73
CA LEU A 373 2.54 -3.70 -46.02
C LEU A 373 4.00 -4.05 -46.31
N ALA A 374 4.60 -3.48 -47.35
CA ALA A 374 5.97 -3.78 -47.76
C ALA A 374 7.02 -3.66 -46.64
N PRO A 375 6.94 -2.69 -45.69
CA PRO A 375 7.89 -2.61 -44.59
C PRO A 375 7.87 -3.82 -43.64
N TYR A 376 6.74 -4.50 -43.56
CA TYR A 376 6.50 -5.67 -42.71
C TYR A 376 6.73 -7.00 -43.44
N CYS A 377 7.00 -6.97 -44.73
CA CYS A 377 7.33 -8.16 -45.51
C CYS A 377 8.84 -8.46 -45.45
N ILE A 378 9.26 -9.66 -45.83
CA ILE A 378 10.67 -10.03 -46.03
C ILE A 378 11.35 -8.99 -46.95
N GLY A 379 12.51 -8.51 -46.51
CA GLY A 379 13.26 -7.44 -47.18
C GLY A 379 12.83 -6.02 -46.78
N GLY A 380 11.73 -5.86 -46.06
CA GLY A 380 11.38 -4.65 -45.33
C GLY A 380 12.07 -4.56 -43.96
N PRO A 381 12.15 -3.36 -43.35
CA PRO A 381 12.80 -3.14 -42.05
C PRO A 381 12.22 -3.97 -40.90
N TRP A 382 10.97 -4.43 -40.99
CA TRP A 382 10.27 -5.11 -39.91
C TRP A 382 9.94 -6.58 -40.21
N GLY A 383 10.22 -7.06 -41.42
CA GLY A 383 9.86 -8.41 -41.85
C GLY A 383 10.51 -9.52 -41.01
N ARG A 384 11.73 -9.30 -40.52
CA ARG A 384 12.43 -10.29 -39.68
C ARG A 384 11.67 -10.67 -38.41
N LEU A 385 10.85 -9.76 -37.89
CA LEU A 385 10.11 -9.95 -36.64
C LEU A 385 8.71 -10.51 -36.88
N LEU A 386 7.96 -10.00 -37.87
CA LEU A 386 6.53 -10.30 -38.06
C LEU A 386 6.20 -11.21 -39.26
N ASP A 387 7.19 -11.55 -40.09
CA ASP A 387 6.99 -12.26 -41.36
C ASP A 387 7.70 -13.62 -41.40
N ALA A 388 7.72 -14.32 -40.27
CA ALA A 388 8.39 -15.61 -40.15
C ALA A 388 7.56 -16.76 -40.74
N GLU A 389 8.24 -17.78 -41.27
CA GLU A 389 7.61 -19.03 -41.74
C GLU A 389 7.25 -19.98 -40.57
N ALA A 390 7.87 -19.78 -39.41
CA ALA A 390 7.58 -20.51 -38.18
C ALA A 390 7.81 -19.57 -36.99
N GLU A 391 6.94 -19.64 -36.00
CA GLU A 391 7.13 -18.88 -34.77
C GLU A 391 8.30 -19.44 -33.94
N ARG A 392 9.09 -18.51 -33.39
CA ARG A 392 10.07 -18.75 -32.32
C ARG A 392 9.83 -17.74 -31.22
N LEU A 393 8.97 -18.12 -30.29
CA LEU A 393 8.65 -17.42 -29.06
C LEU A 393 8.82 -18.39 -27.89
N GLY A 394 9.12 -17.85 -26.70
CA GLY A 394 9.27 -18.66 -25.50
C GLY A 394 8.00 -19.42 -25.13
N GLU A 395 8.15 -20.56 -24.47
CA GLU A 395 7.03 -21.37 -23.95
C GLU A 395 6.97 -21.37 -22.42
N ALA A 396 8.00 -20.83 -21.75
CA ALA A 396 8.02 -20.77 -20.30
C ALA A 396 6.81 -19.99 -19.75
N ASP A 397 6.44 -20.31 -18.52
CA ASP A 397 5.42 -19.59 -17.77
C ASP A 397 5.91 -18.21 -17.30
N MET A 398 7.22 -17.95 -17.33
CA MET A 398 7.76 -16.61 -17.15
C MET A 398 8.42 -16.18 -18.45
N GLN A 399 7.86 -15.15 -19.09
CA GLN A 399 8.41 -14.56 -20.30
C GLN A 399 8.67 -13.08 -20.08
N ALA A 400 9.87 -12.65 -20.45
CA ALA A 400 10.26 -11.24 -20.44
C ALA A 400 10.59 -10.82 -21.87
N PHE A 401 9.92 -9.78 -22.34
CA PHE A 401 10.10 -9.18 -23.66
C PHE A 401 10.83 -7.85 -23.47
N GLU A 402 12.05 -7.77 -24.00
CA GLU A 402 12.80 -6.52 -24.01
C GLU A 402 12.28 -5.60 -25.11
N THR A 403 11.82 -4.42 -24.72
CA THR A 403 11.10 -3.50 -25.61
C THR A 403 11.89 -2.24 -26.00
N GLU A 404 13.06 -1.98 -25.40
CA GLU A 404 13.85 -0.77 -25.70
C GLU A 404 14.13 -0.61 -27.19
N GLY A 405 14.53 -1.69 -27.87
CA GLY A 405 14.82 -1.66 -29.31
C GLY A 405 13.60 -1.48 -30.22
N LEU A 406 12.38 -1.58 -29.70
CA LEU A 406 11.16 -1.25 -30.43
C LEU A 406 10.78 0.24 -30.31
N VAL A 407 11.39 0.99 -29.40
CA VAL A 407 11.02 2.39 -29.20
C VAL A 407 11.35 3.22 -30.45
N GLY A 408 10.32 3.88 -30.97
CA GLY A 408 10.41 4.66 -32.21
C GLY A 408 10.35 3.82 -33.50
N ALA A 409 10.29 2.48 -33.41
CA ALA A 409 10.05 1.63 -34.57
C ALA A 409 8.58 1.73 -35.01
N GLY A 410 8.34 1.86 -36.33
CA GLY A 410 6.98 1.90 -36.89
C GLY A 410 6.17 0.62 -36.61
N SER A 411 6.86 -0.51 -36.40
CA SER A 411 6.25 -1.80 -36.11
C SER A 411 5.91 -2.06 -34.64
N ALA A 412 6.28 -1.17 -33.71
CA ALA A 412 6.14 -1.42 -32.27
C ALA A 412 4.70 -1.78 -31.86
N ALA A 413 3.72 -1.01 -32.34
CA ALA A 413 2.31 -1.27 -32.05
C ALA A 413 1.84 -2.62 -32.62
N ALA A 414 2.27 -2.97 -33.84
CA ALA A 414 1.91 -4.23 -34.48
C ALA A 414 2.46 -5.44 -33.71
N VAL A 415 3.71 -5.36 -33.26
CA VAL A 415 4.38 -6.40 -32.47
C VAL A 415 3.72 -6.57 -31.11
N LEU A 416 3.53 -5.47 -30.37
CA LEU A 416 2.95 -5.53 -29.03
C LEU A 416 1.49 -6.02 -29.06
N SER A 417 0.71 -5.57 -30.05
CA SER A 417 -0.66 -6.06 -30.26
C SER A 417 -0.70 -7.56 -30.51
N TYR A 418 0.23 -8.10 -31.32
CA TYR A 418 0.33 -9.54 -31.52
C TYR A 418 0.76 -10.29 -30.26
N LEU A 419 1.77 -9.80 -29.53
CA LEU A 419 2.20 -10.43 -28.27
C LEU A 419 1.08 -10.45 -27.25
N PHE A 420 0.25 -9.41 -27.17
CA PHE A 420 -0.92 -9.41 -26.31
C PHE A 420 -1.98 -10.40 -26.73
N HIS A 421 -2.30 -10.51 -28.03
CA HIS A 421 -3.18 -11.56 -28.55
C HIS A 421 -2.69 -12.96 -28.16
N ARG A 422 -1.37 -13.18 -28.20
CA ARG A 422 -0.74 -14.43 -27.76
C ARG A 422 -0.85 -14.68 -26.26
N ILE A 423 -0.78 -13.63 -25.44
CA ILE A 423 -0.99 -13.73 -24.00
C ILE A 423 -2.46 -14.00 -23.67
N GLU A 424 -3.41 -13.35 -24.36
CA GLU A 424 -4.86 -13.61 -24.19
C GLU A 424 -5.20 -15.09 -24.40
N GLY A 425 -4.60 -15.73 -25.41
CA GLY A 425 -4.76 -17.16 -25.66
C GLY A 425 -4.23 -18.07 -24.53
N ARG A 426 -3.40 -17.55 -23.61
CA ARG A 426 -2.89 -18.25 -22.43
C ARG A 426 -3.69 -17.98 -21.15
N LEU A 427 -4.65 -17.05 -21.17
CA LEU A 427 -5.46 -16.71 -19.99
C LEU A 427 -6.54 -17.76 -19.74
N ASP A 428 -6.14 -18.89 -19.15
CA ASP A 428 -6.99 -20.06 -18.88
C ASP A 428 -7.60 -20.10 -17.46
N GLY A 429 -7.44 -19.03 -16.69
CA GLY A 429 -7.81 -18.92 -15.28
C GLY A 429 -6.66 -19.20 -14.32
N SER A 430 -5.48 -19.61 -14.81
CA SER A 430 -4.26 -19.66 -14.00
C SER A 430 -3.86 -18.25 -13.53
N PRO A 431 -3.29 -18.10 -12.31
CA PRO A 431 -2.80 -16.82 -11.82
C PRO A 431 -1.84 -16.18 -12.82
N THR A 432 -2.18 -15.01 -13.34
CA THR A 432 -1.38 -14.35 -14.37
C THR A 432 -0.98 -12.94 -13.93
N LEU A 433 0.31 -12.64 -13.99
CA LEU A 433 0.86 -11.32 -13.73
C LEU A 433 1.44 -10.73 -15.01
N ILE A 434 0.91 -9.59 -15.44
CA ILE A 434 1.40 -8.86 -16.60
C ILE A 434 2.07 -7.58 -16.11
N ILE A 435 3.35 -7.43 -16.44
CA ILE A 435 4.19 -6.31 -16.04
C ILE A 435 4.48 -5.46 -17.28
N ILE A 436 4.31 -4.16 -17.16
CA ILE A 436 4.68 -3.18 -18.18
C ILE A 436 5.60 -2.17 -17.51
N ASP A 437 6.92 -2.27 -17.76
CA ASP A 437 7.88 -1.24 -17.32
C ASP A 437 7.83 -0.04 -18.26
N GLU A 438 8.15 1.14 -17.73
CA GLU A 438 8.08 2.43 -18.45
C GLU A 438 6.76 2.64 -19.23
N GLY A 439 5.63 2.30 -18.60
CA GLY A 439 4.29 2.35 -19.20
C GLY A 439 3.81 3.73 -19.69
N TRP A 440 4.60 4.79 -19.58
CA TRP A 440 4.32 6.07 -20.25
C TRP A 440 4.66 6.02 -21.75
N LEU A 441 5.67 5.25 -22.17
CA LEU A 441 6.00 5.04 -23.59
C LEU A 441 4.83 4.41 -24.36
N VAL A 442 4.12 3.54 -23.65
CA VAL A 442 2.88 2.87 -24.04
C VAL A 442 1.72 3.86 -24.17
N LEU A 443 1.66 4.88 -23.34
CA LEU A 443 0.59 5.90 -23.35
C LEU A 443 0.80 6.98 -24.43
N ASP A 444 2.02 7.14 -24.94
CA ASP A 444 2.32 8.09 -26.03
C ASP A 444 1.75 7.63 -27.39
N SER A 445 1.40 6.35 -27.54
CA SER A 445 0.69 5.82 -28.71
C SER A 445 -0.83 5.75 -28.46
N PRO A 446 -1.66 6.54 -29.18
CA PRO A 446 -3.10 6.55 -28.98
C PRO A 446 -3.77 5.17 -29.16
N ASP A 447 -3.28 4.39 -30.12
CA ASP A 447 -3.84 3.07 -30.43
C ASP A 447 -3.52 2.07 -29.31
N PHE A 448 -2.29 2.12 -28.79
CA PHE A 448 -1.86 1.24 -27.71
C PHE A 448 -2.47 1.64 -26.36
N ALA A 449 -2.65 2.93 -26.11
CA ALA A 449 -3.38 3.43 -24.95
C ALA A 449 -4.86 2.97 -24.98
N ALA A 450 -5.49 2.89 -26.15
CA ALA A 450 -6.85 2.38 -26.30
C ALA A 450 -6.93 0.88 -25.98
N GLN A 451 -5.97 0.08 -26.45
CA GLN A 451 -5.88 -1.35 -26.16
C GLN A 451 -5.63 -1.61 -24.67
N LEU A 452 -4.66 -0.91 -24.05
CA LEU A 452 -4.39 -1.01 -22.62
C LEU A 452 -5.63 -0.62 -21.79
N ARG A 453 -6.40 0.38 -22.24
CA ARG A 453 -7.63 0.79 -21.57
C ARG A 453 -8.71 -0.28 -21.61
N GLU A 454 -8.79 -1.08 -22.67
CA GLU A 454 -9.74 -2.20 -22.74
C GLU A 454 -9.38 -3.30 -21.73
N TRP A 455 -8.09 -3.55 -21.54
CA TRP A 455 -7.59 -4.51 -20.56
C TRP A 455 -7.69 -4.07 -19.11
N LEU A 456 -7.70 -2.76 -18.85
CA LEU A 456 -7.87 -2.19 -17.51
C LEU A 456 -9.35 -2.03 -17.09
N LYS A 457 -10.30 -2.40 -17.94
CA LYS A 457 -11.74 -2.40 -17.64
C LYS A 457 -12.19 -3.77 -17.15
#